data_AF-A0A6G9Y821-F1
#
_entry.id   AF-A0A6G9Y821-F1
#
_cell.length_a   1.000
_cell.length_b   1.000
_cell.length_c   1.000
_cell.angle_alpha   90.00
_cell.angle_beta   90.00
_cell.angle_gamma   90.00
#
_symmetry.space_group_name_H-M   'P 1'
#
loop_
_entity.id
_entity.type
_entity.pdbx_description
1 polymer ?
#
loop_
_entity_poly.entity_id
_entity_poly.type
_entity_poly.pdbx_seq_one_letter_code
_entity_poly.pdbx_strand_id
1 'polypeptide(L)'
;MTAVHLERRVSNLESRIEKHFGAAQLEMRKDIHQLTLENVRLMDGLNGLSRGVALMMEHMGIEPIPIPMIAPLTPDEVEASFDENCR
;
A
#
# COMPACT_ATOMS: atom_id res chain seq x y z
N MET A 1 5.88 1.59 -48.60
CA MET A 1 5.35 2.24 -47.38
C MET A 1 6.05 3.59 -47.26
N THR A 2 5.32 4.71 -47.16
CA THR A 2 5.92 6.06 -47.19
C THR A 2 6.29 6.54 -45.78
N ALA A 3 7.23 7.49 -45.67
CA ALA A 3 7.67 8.06 -44.40
C ALA A 3 6.50 8.62 -43.56
N VAL A 4 5.57 9.34 -44.20
CA VAL A 4 4.35 9.87 -43.57
C VAL A 4 3.47 8.77 -42.96
N HIS A 5 3.41 7.60 -43.60
CA HIS A 5 2.64 6.47 -43.08
C HIS A 5 3.32 5.84 -41.85
N LEU A 6 4.65 5.84 -41.79
CA LEU A 6 5.41 5.39 -40.63
C LEU A 6 5.25 6.36 -39.45
N GLU A 7 5.39 7.66 -39.67
CA GLU A 7 5.22 8.70 -38.64
C GLU A 7 3.82 8.63 -38.01
N ARG A 8 2.78 8.48 -38.84
CA ARG A 8 1.40 8.33 -38.35
C ARG A 8 1.21 7.05 -37.53
N ARG A 9 1.89 5.96 -37.89
CA ARG A 9 1.84 4.70 -37.12
C ARG A 9 2.57 4.82 -35.79
N VAL A 10 3.73 5.47 -35.75
CA VAL A 10 4.50 5.71 -34.52
C VAL A 10 3.71 6.60 -33.56
N SER A 11 3.19 7.74 -34.03
CA SER A 11 2.38 8.65 -33.20
C SER A 11 1.12 7.97 -32.63
N ASN A 12 0.45 7.13 -33.41
CA ASN A 12 -0.68 6.33 -32.93
C ASN A 12 -0.27 5.29 -31.86
N LEU A 13 0.93 4.72 -31.96
CA LEU A 13 1.44 3.78 -30.96
C LEU A 13 1.82 4.51 -29.67
N GLU A 14 2.50 5.65 -29.77
CA GLU A 14 2.86 6.50 -28.62
C GLU A 14 1.61 6.93 -27.85
N SER A 15 0.59 7.44 -28.54
CA SER A 15 -0.69 7.83 -27.91
C SER A 15 -1.40 6.65 -27.24
N ARG A 16 -1.33 5.44 -27.83
CA ARG A 16 -1.90 4.23 -27.22
C ARG A 16 -1.12 3.81 -25.98
N ILE A 17 0.20 3.83 -26.04
CA ILE A 17 1.06 3.52 -24.89
C ILE A 17 0.78 4.49 -23.75
N GLU A 18 0.75 5.79 -24.02
CA GLU A 18 0.47 6.83 -23.03
C GLU A 18 -0.90 6.63 -22.38
N LYS A 19 -1.94 6.36 -23.19
CA LYS A 19 -3.29 6.12 -22.68
C LYS A 19 -3.36 4.88 -21.79
N HIS A 20 -2.76 3.77 -22.21
CA HIS A 20 -2.80 2.53 -21.44
C HIS A 20 -1.93 2.61 -20.18
N PHE A 21 -0.77 3.26 -20.28
CA PHE A 21 0.13 3.46 -19.14
C PHE A 21 -0.49 4.40 -18.11
N GLY A 22 -1.11 5.50 -18.53
CA GLY A 22 -1.83 6.41 -17.64
C GLY A 22 -3.01 5.73 -16.94
N ALA A 23 -3.77 4.90 -17.65
CA ALA A 23 -4.86 4.13 -17.04
C ALA A 23 -4.33 3.10 -16.03
N ALA A 24 -3.27 2.37 -16.37
CA ALA A 24 -2.65 1.40 -15.47
C ALA A 24 -2.08 2.08 -14.21
N GLN A 25 -1.41 3.23 -14.35
CA GLN A 25 -0.90 4.00 -13.22
C GLN A 25 -2.02 4.50 -12.31
N LEU A 26 -3.16 4.93 -12.88
CA LEU A 26 -4.30 5.37 -12.09
C LEU A 26 -4.92 4.23 -11.29
N GLU A 27 -5.12 3.06 -11.91
CA GLU A 27 -5.66 1.89 -11.20
C GLU A 27 -4.69 1.41 -10.12
N MET A 28 -3.39 1.29 -10.41
CA MET A 28 -2.39 0.95 -9.40
C MET A 28 -2.39 1.93 -8.23
N ARG A 29 -2.55 3.24 -8.49
CA ARG A 29 -2.65 4.24 -7.43
C ARG A 29 -3.89 4.05 -6.57
N LYS A 30 -5.03 3.71 -7.16
CA LYS A 30 -6.26 3.42 -6.42
C LYS A 30 -6.09 2.18 -5.55
N ASP A 31 -5.53 1.11 -6.10
CA ASP A 31 -5.30 -0.14 -5.37
C ASP A 31 -4.35 0.08 -4.18
N ILE A 32 -3.23 0.76 -4.40
CA ILE A 32 -2.29 1.12 -3.32
C ILE A 32 -2.98 1.98 -2.26
N HIS A 33 -3.78 2.97 -2.67
CA HIS A 33 -4.51 3.81 -1.73
C HIS A 33 -5.53 3.02 -0.91
N GLN A 34 -6.27 2.10 -1.53
CA GLN A 34 -7.21 1.22 -0.84
C GLN A 34 -6.48 0.35 0.18
N LEU A 35 -5.40 -0.32 -0.22
CA LEU A 35 -4.58 -1.15 0.69
C LEU A 35 -4.00 -0.33 1.85
N THR A 36 -3.60 0.92 1.60
CA THR A 36 -3.13 1.83 2.65
C THR A 36 -4.23 2.12 3.66
N LEU A 37 -5.45 2.42 3.20
CA LEU A 37 -6.59 2.68 4.08
C LEU A 37 -7.00 1.45 4.88
N GLU A 38 -7.02 0.28 4.26
CA GLU A 38 -7.33 -0.99 4.92
C GLU A 38 -6.29 -1.31 6.01
N ASN A 39 -5.01 -1.15 5.71
CA ASN A 39 -3.94 -1.35 6.70
C ASN A 39 -4.07 -0.39 7.90
N VAL A 40 -4.32 0.91 7.67
CA VAL A 40 -4.52 1.87 8.76
C VAL A 40 -5.68 1.44 9.67
N ARG A 41 -6.81 1.02 9.09
CA ARG A 41 -7.96 0.53 9.85
C ARG A 41 -7.64 -0.73 10.66
N LEU A 42 -6.87 -1.65 10.08
CA LEU A 42 -6.45 -2.87 10.77
C LEU A 42 -5.53 -2.54 11.95
N MET A 43 -4.56 -1.64 11.77
CA MET A 43 -3.66 -1.19 12.85
C MET A 43 -4.45 -0.54 13.99
N ASP A 44 -5.36 0.38 13.67
CA ASP A 44 -6.22 1.02 14.67
C ASP A 44 -7.09 0.01 15.42
N GLY A 45 -7.66 -0.95 14.70
CA GLY A 45 -8.48 -2.02 15.27
C GLY A 45 -7.69 -2.93 16.21
N LEU A 46 -6.49 -3.36 15.79
CA LEU A 46 -5.60 -4.19 16.62
C LEU A 46 -5.16 -3.43 17.87
N ASN A 47 -4.71 -2.19 17.73
CA ASN A 47 -4.35 -1.34 18.86
C ASN A 47 -5.51 -1.13 19.83
N GLY A 48 -6.73 -0.94 19.30
CA GLY A 48 -7.96 -0.85 20.10
C GLY A 48 -8.24 -2.14 20.87
N LEU A 49 -8.11 -3.29 20.21
CA LEU A 49 -8.26 -4.61 20.83
C LEU A 49 -7.22 -4.82 21.94
N SER A 50 -5.95 -4.52 21.71
CA SER A 50 -4.88 -4.64 22.70
C SER A 50 -5.18 -3.83 23.96
N ARG A 51 -5.63 -2.58 23.80
CA ARG A 51 -6.06 -1.73 24.93
C ARG A 51 -7.28 -2.31 25.65
N GLY A 52 -8.27 -2.80 24.90
CA GLY A 52 -9.46 -3.42 25.47
C GLY A 52 -9.12 -4.64 26.33
N VAL A 53 -8.24 -5.51 25.84
CA VAL A 53 -7.75 -6.67 26.59
C VAL A 53 -6.98 -6.24 27.83
N ALA A 54 -6.09 -5.25 27.74
CA ALA A 54 -5.37 -4.73 28.90
C ALA A 54 -6.34 -4.23 29.99
N LEU A 55 -7.37 -3.47 29.62
CA LEU A 55 -8.40 -3.00 30.57
C LEU A 55 -9.18 -4.15 31.22
N MET A 56 -9.48 -5.22 30.47
CA MET A 56 -10.12 -6.41 31.04
C MET A 56 -9.22 -7.10 32.06
N MET A 57 -7.91 -7.19 31.78
CA MET A 57 -6.94 -7.76 32.72
C MET A 57 -6.89 -6.96 34.02
N GLU A 58 -6.81 -5.62 33.94
CA GLU A 58 -6.85 -4.73 35.11
C GLU A 58 -8.12 -4.97 35.93
N HIS A 59 -9.28 -5.08 35.28
CA HIS A 59 -10.55 -5.30 35.97
C HIS A 59 -10.61 -6.66 36.69
N MET A 60 -9.88 -7.66 36.20
CA MET A 60 -9.75 -8.97 36.84
C MET A 60 -8.65 -9.02 37.91
N GLY A 61 -7.94 -7.90 38.16
CA GLY A 61 -6.80 -7.86 39.08
C GLY A 61 -5.56 -8.56 38.54
N ILE A 62 -5.47 -8.75 37.22
CA ILE A 62 -4.32 -9.33 36.52
C ILE A 62 -3.48 -8.18 35.98
N GLU A 63 -2.16 -8.22 36.22
CA GLU A 63 -1.24 -7.23 35.65
C GLU A 63 -1.28 -7.30 34.10
N PRO A 64 -1.60 -6.18 33.41
CA PRO A 64 -1.70 -6.18 31.96
C PRO A 64 -0.37 -6.47 31.28
N ILE A 65 -0.41 -7.28 30.22
CA ILE A 65 0.76 -7.50 29.38
C ILE A 65 0.95 -6.26 28.49
N PRO A 66 2.15 -5.65 28.47
CA PRO A 66 2.43 -4.53 27.58
C PRO A 66 2.49 -5.03 26.13
N ILE A 67 1.47 -4.71 25.34
CA ILE A 67 1.46 -4.98 23.90
C ILE A 67 1.91 -3.69 23.18
N PRO A 68 2.99 -3.72 22.40
CA PRO A 68 3.44 -2.55 21.66
C PRO A 68 2.37 -2.14 20.64
N MET A 69 2.17 -0.83 20.53
CA MET A 69 1.27 -0.26 19.53
C MET A 69 1.85 -0.47 18.14
N ILE A 70 1.03 -0.99 17.23
CA ILE A 70 1.39 -1.12 15.82
C ILE A 70 1.33 0.28 15.19
N ALA A 71 2.40 0.67 14.51
CA ALA A 71 2.49 1.91 13.76
C ALA A 71 2.60 1.63 12.26
N PRO A 72 2.21 2.59 11.40
CA PRO A 72 2.46 2.49 9.96
C PRO A 72 3.96 2.33 9.67
N LEU A 73 4.27 1.53 8.64
CA LEU A 73 5.63 1.39 8.15
C LEU A 73 6.18 2.73 7.66
N THR A 74 7.45 2.95 7.95
CA THR A 74 8.24 4.05 7.41
C THR A 74 8.60 3.80 5.94
N PRO A 75 8.89 4.85 5.16
CA PRO A 75 9.36 4.69 3.79
C PRO A 75 10.60 3.78 3.68
N ASP A 76 11.53 3.89 4.64
CA ASP A 76 12.76 3.11 4.66
C ASP A 76 12.49 1.60 4.89
N GLU A 77 11.54 1.26 5.77
CA GLU A 77 11.11 -0.13 5.99
C GLU A 77 10.41 -0.71 4.75
N VAL A 78 9.64 0.12 4.04
CA VAL A 78 9.01 -0.29 2.78
C VAL A 78 10.07 -0.54 1.71
N GLU A 79 11.06 0.33 1.56
CA GLU A 79 12.14 0.15 0.59
C GLU A 79 12.96 -1.11 0.88
N ALA A 80 13.33 -1.32 2.16
CA ALA A 80 14.06 -2.52 2.57
C ALA A 80 13.31 -3.83 2.23
N SER A 81 11.98 -3.82 2.25
CA SER A 81 11.16 -4.99 1.91
C SER A 81 11.27 -5.41 0.43
N PHE A 82 11.64 -4.50 -0.46
CA PHE A 82 11.90 -4.81 -1.88
C PHE A 82 13.26 -5.46 -2.06
N ASP A 83 14.27 -5.01 -1.32
CA ASP A 83 15.63 -5.58 -1.37
C ASP A 83 15.69 -7.02 -0.83
N GLU A 84 14.86 -7.35 0.16
CA GLU A 84 14.77 -8.71 0.73
C GLU A 84 14.11 -9.73 -0.21
N ASN A 85 13.22 -9.30 -1.11
CA ASN A 85 12.50 -10.17 -2.04
C ASN A 85 13.19 -10.34 -3.41
N CYS A 86 14.34 -9.68 -3.63
CA CYS A 86 15.12 -9.75 -4.86
C CYS A 86 16.42 -10.58 -4.77
N ARG A 87 16.56 -11.44 -3.76
CA ARG A 87 17.63 -12.45 -3.63
C ARG A 87 17.09 -13.87 -3.83
#